data_AF-A0A142WRQ6-F1
#
_entry.id   AF-A0A142WRQ6-F1
#
_cell.length_a   1.000
_cell.length_b   1.000
_cell.length_c   1.000
_cell.angle_alpha   90.00
_cell.angle_beta   90.00
_cell.angle_gamma   90.00
#
_symmetry.space_group_name_H-M   'P 1'
#
loop_
_entity.id
_entity.type
_entity.pdbx_description
1 polymer ?
#
loop_
_entity_poly.entity_id
_entity_poly.type
_entity_poly.pdbx_seq_one_letter_code
_entity_poly.pdbx_strand_id
1 'polypeptide(L)'
;MRVEFLGAAFLDEASGRGLAGVAGVLAGSLITWAVAQWKRRKERQSVLSGNARDSVVIAQHIVESEEREFPDGTKRRVARTMRIRSLGQERLSAVIPNGHLASIFSERSEEVTMSDPLISMDGVEGTFLLETLTNFVCDRIGNEPFDHDQYVMTPCCEPAELAQHQPITILLVSRSDLELFESFETCREVQVEHSSDGARILTLMTMASQFREEQKVIRQRRAEGESVRFAETMYLLDLALDRRAASFPSKSVQWQRYEALLPATASPDRSAVSAEPVAI
;
A
#
# COMPACT_ATOMS: atom_id res chain seq x y z
N MET A 1 27.09 81.30 4.43
CA MET A 1 27.54 80.49 3.28
C MET A 1 28.09 79.18 3.81
N ARG A 2 27.72 78.04 3.21
CA ARG A 2 28.00 76.63 3.62
C ARG A 2 26.97 75.97 4.56
N VAL A 3 25.80 75.67 4.01
CA VAL A 3 24.86 74.65 4.55
C VAL A 3 24.57 73.55 3.50
N GLU A 4 25.19 73.60 2.31
CA GLU A 4 24.84 72.71 1.18
C GLU A 4 25.60 71.37 1.13
N PHE A 5 26.53 71.08 2.05
CA PHE A 5 27.41 69.90 1.93
C PHE A 5 27.02 68.68 2.79
N LEU A 6 26.02 68.79 3.68
CA LEU A 6 25.62 67.68 4.58
C LEU A 6 24.49 66.79 4.02
N GLY A 7 23.72 67.26 3.03
CA GLY A 7 22.61 66.49 2.45
C GLY A 7 23.05 65.44 1.42
N ALA A 8 24.12 65.69 0.67
CA ALA A 8 24.56 64.79 -0.40
C ALA A 8 25.21 63.50 0.11
N ALA A 9 25.98 63.58 1.21
CA ALA A 9 26.63 62.41 1.79
C ALA A 9 25.63 61.42 2.43
N PHE A 10 24.53 61.93 3.01
CA PHE A 10 23.50 61.09 3.62
C PHE A 10 22.63 60.38 2.56
N LEU A 11 22.41 61.01 1.39
CA LEU A 11 21.73 60.39 0.26
C LEU A 11 22.60 59.33 -0.44
N ASP A 12 23.91 59.52 -0.50
CA ASP A 12 24.84 58.51 -1.05
C ASP A 12 25.00 57.30 -0.13
N GLU A 13 25.01 57.50 1.19
CA GLU A 13 25.12 56.37 2.13
C GLU A 13 23.79 55.61 2.32
N ALA A 14 22.66 56.30 2.11
CA ALA A 14 21.33 55.67 2.03
C ALA A 14 21.11 54.95 0.68
N SER A 15 21.69 55.43 -0.42
CA SER A 15 21.55 54.80 -1.75
C SER A 15 22.31 53.46 -1.82
N GLY A 16 23.53 53.41 -1.27
CA GLY A 16 24.35 52.19 -1.28
C GLY A 16 23.77 51.06 -0.43
N ARG A 17 23.26 51.37 0.77
CA ARG A 17 22.61 50.37 1.65
C ARG A 17 21.21 49.98 1.16
N GLY A 18 20.46 50.91 0.57
CA GLY A 18 19.14 50.63 -0.02
C GLY A 18 19.22 49.69 -1.23
N LEU A 19 20.18 49.91 -2.13
CA LEU A 19 20.38 49.06 -3.32
C LEU A 19 20.76 47.62 -2.95
N ALA A 20 21.63 47.43 -1.95
CA ALA A 20 21.99 46.10 -1.46
C ALA A 20 20.77 45.35 -0.88
N GLY A 21 19.91 46.06 -0.15
CA GLY A 21 18.66 45.49 0.38
C GLY A 21 17.71 45.03 -0.72
N VAL A 22 17.47 45.88 -1.73
CA VAL A 22 16.61 45.53 -2.88
C VAL A 22 17.19 44.35 -3.68
N ALA A 23 18.50 44.35 -3.93
CA ALA A 23 19.17 43.24 -4.61
C ALA A 23 19.04 41.92 -3.83
N GLY A 24 19.19 41.96 -2.50
CA GLY A 24 19.00 40.80 -1.63
C GLY A 24 17.58 40.24 -1.69
N VAL A 25 16.55 41.10 -1.66
CA VAL A 25 15.15 40.67 -1.76
C VAL A 25 14.85 40.06 -3.13
N LEU A 26 15.35 40.64 -4.22
CA LEU A 26 15.17 40.09 -5.57
C LEU A 26 15.87 38.74 -5.72
N ALA A 27 17.11 38.63 -5.24
CA ALA A 27 17.85 37.37 -5.26
C ALA A 27 17.14 36.28 -4.43
N GLY A 28 16.70 36.61 -3.21
CA GLY A 28 15.94 35.70 -2.36
C GLY A 28 14.61 35.26 -3.00
N SER A 29 13.91 36.19 -3.65
CA SER A 29 12.67 35.90 -4.37
C SER A 29 12.90 34.98 -5.57
N LEU A 30 13.97 35.22 -6.33
CA LEU A 30 14.35 34.38 -7.47
C LEU A 30 14.74 32.97 -7.04
N ILE A 31 15.53 32.83 -5.96
CA ILE A 31 15.91 31.51 -5.41
C ILE A 31 14.67 30.77 -4.93
N THR A 32 13.79 31.42 -4.17
CA THR A 32 12.55 30.82 -3.67
C THR A 32 11.65 30.37 -4.82
N TRP A 33 11.50 31.21 -5.86
CA TRP A 33 10.74 30.88 -7.06
C TRP A 33 11.36 29.70 -7.81
N ALA A 34 12.68 29.66 -7.99
CA ALA A 34 13.38 28.57 -8.66
C ALA A 34 13.21 27.23 -7.92
N VAL A 35 13.34 27.22 -6.60
CA VAL A 35 13.11 26.03 -5.76
C VAL A 35 11.65 25.58 -5.84
N ALA A 36 10.69 26.51 -5.78
CA ALA A 36 9.27 26.19 -5.90
C ALA A 36 8.92 25.61 -7.29
N GLN A 37 9.48 26.17 -8.36
CA GLN A 37 9.29 25.65 -9.73
C GLN A 37 9.93 24.27 -9.90
N TRP A 38 11.12 24.05 -9.36
CA TRP A 38 11.79 22.75 -9.40
C TRP A 38 10.97 21.69 -8.64
N LYS A 39 10.48 22.01 -7.44
CA LYS A 39 9.61 21.13 -6.66
C LYS A 39 8.32 20.77 -7.44
N ARG A 40 7.64 21.77 -8.02
CA ARG A 40 6.45 21.54 -8.87
C ARG A 40 6.74 20.66 -10.08
N ARG A 41 7.90 20.83 -10.72
CA ARG A 41 8.32 19.97 -11.84
C ARG A 41 8.55 18.53 -11.39
N LYS A 42 9.19 18.32 -10.24
CA LYS A 42 9.41 16.99 -9.66
C LYS A 42 8.08 16.32 -9.29
N GLU A 43 7.17 17.05 -8.64
CA GLU A 43 5.82 16.56 -8.32
C GLU A 43 5.04 16.18 -9.59
N ARG A 44 5.07 17.04 -10.62
CA ARG A 44 4.44 16.73 -11.90
C ARG A 44 5.06 15.49 -12.57
N GLN A 45 6.38 15.33 -12.52
CA GLN A 45 7.04 14.14 -13.05
C GLN A 45 6.63 12.88 -12.29
N SER A 46 6.46 12.94 -10.97
CA SER A 46 5.96 11.81 -10.16
C SER A 46 4.53 11.42 -10.54
N VAL A 47 3.66 12.42 -10.73
CA VAL A 47 2.28 12.17 -11.18
C VAL A 47 2.25 11.56 -12.58
N LEU A 48 3.08 12.06 -13.50
CA LEU A 48 3.16 11.56 -14.87
C LEU A 48 3.80 10.17 -14.97
N SER A 49 4.70 9.81 -14.05
CA SER A 49 5.28 8.46 -14.01
C SER A 49 4.33 7.42 -13.41
N GLY A 50 3.20 7.83 -12.82
CA GLY A 50 2.27 6.93 -12.13
C GLY A 50 2.84 6.36 -10.81
N ASN A 51 4.04 6.78 -10.41
CA ASN A 51 4.66 6.35 -9.17
C ASN A 51 3.97 7.06 -7.99
N ALA A 52 3.00 6.37 -7.40
CA ALA A 52 2.22 6.82 -6.26
C ALA A 52 2.74 6.27 -4.93
N ARG A 53 3.98 5.74 -4.89
CA ARG A 53 4.61 5.18 -3.67
C ARG A 53 4.87 6.22 -2.58
N ASP A 54 4.69 7.50 -2.88
CA ASP A 54 4.68 8.58 -1.89
C ASP A 54 3.35 8.69 -1.12
N SER A 55 2.37 7.84 -1.45
CA SER A 55 1.08 7.70 -0.79
C SER A 55 0.94 6.32 -0.17
N VAL A 56 0.40 6.30 1.06
CA VAL A 56 0.05 5.08 1.80
C VAL A 56 -1.46 5.02 1.93
N VAL A 57 -2.05 3.89 1.53
CA VAL A 57 -3.51 3.65 1.53
C VAL A 57 -3.82 2.48 2.46
N ILE A 58 -4.86 2.59 3.27
CA ILE A 58 -5.36 1.47 4.09
C ILE A 58 -6.48 0.78 3.31
N ALA A 59 -6.31 -0.51 3.01
CA ALA A 59 -7.27 -1.29 2.23
C ALA A 59 -7.80 -2.48 3.04
N GLN A 60 -9.08 -2.40 3.42
CA GLN A 60 -9.82 -3.52 4.00
C GLN A 60 -10.30 -4.47 2.90
N HIS A 61 -9.92 -5.73 2.99
CA HIS A 61 -10.39 -6.80 2.12
C HIS A 61 -11.57 -7.50 2.78
N ILE A 62 -12.75 -7.31 2.21
CA ILE A 62 -14.01 -7.90 2.68
C ILE A 62 -14.27 -9.13 1.82
N VAL A 63 -14.39 -10.28 2.47
CA VAL A 63 -14.55 -11.56 1.79
C VAL A 63 -15.91 -12.14 2.14
N GLU A 64 -16.75 -12.30 1.12
CA GLU A 64 -17.99 -13.05 1.21
C GLU A 64 -17.65 -14.51 0.92
N SER A 65 -17.95 -15.41 1.87
CA SER A 65 -17.68 -16.84 1.74
C SER A 65 -18.97 -17.65 1.63
N GLU A 66 -18.90 -18.79 0.96
CA GLU A 66 -19.97 -19.78 0.92
C GLU A 66 -19.46 -21.16 1.34
N GLU A 67 -20.36 -22.02 1.81
CA GLU A 67 -20.05 -23.41 2.10
C GLU A 67 -20.23 -24.23 0.82
N ARG A 68 -19.19 -24.93 0.39
CA ARG A 68 -19.20 -25.73 -0.83
C ARG A 68 -18.84 -27.17 -0.53
N GLU A 69 -19.59 -28.09 -1.14
CA GLU A 69 -19.31 -29.52 -1.10
C GLU A 69 -18.34 -29.88 -2.23
N PHE A 70 -17.22 -30.51 -1.88
CA PHE A 70 -16.18 -30.94 -2.79
C PHE A 70 -16.42 -32.38 -3.28
N PRO A 71 -15.76 -32.84 -4.36
CA PRO A 71 -15.94 -34.20 -4.89
C PRO A 71 -15.61 -35.32 -3.90
N ASP A 72 -14.85 -35.02 -2.85
CA ASP A 72 -14.53 -35.93 -1.74
C ASP A 72 -15.66 -36.00 -0.68
N GLY A 73 -16.77 -35.30 -0.88
CA GLY A 73 -17.91 -35.20 0.05
C GLY A 73 -17.65 -34.25 1.22
N THR A 74 -16.49 -33.58 1.27
CA THR A 74 -16.20 -32.63 2.34
C THR A 74 -16.85 -31.28 2.06
N LYS A 75 -17.46 -30.69 3.08
CA LYS A 75 -17.95 -29.30 3.03
C LYS A 75 -16.87 -28.38 3.56
N ARG A 76 -16.49 -27.38 2.78
CA ARG A 76 -15.48 -26.39 3.18
C ARG A 76 -15.96 -25.00 2.83
N ARG A 77 -15.55 -24.03 3.64
CA ARG A 77 -15.75 -22.61 3.37
C ARG A 77 -14.84 -22.20 2.21
N VAL A 78 -15.40 -21.53 1.20
CA VAL A 78 -14.65 -21.00 0.06
C VAL A 78 -14.97 -19.52 -0.13
N ALA A 79 -13.99 -18.73 -0.56
CA ALA A 79 -14.23 -17.35 -0.93
C ALA A 79 -15.07 -17.30 -2.22
N ARG A 80 -16.14 -16.52 -2.20
CA ARG A 80 -17.02 -16.30 -3.35
C ARG A 80 -16.79 -14.94 -3.98
N THR A 81 -16.78 -13.90 -3.15
CA THR A 81 -16.61 -12.51 -3.58
C THR A 81 -15.54 -11.85 -2.71
N MET A 82 -14.61 -11.14 -3.34
CA MET A 82 -13.67 -10.26 -2.65
C MET A 82 -13.95 -8.82 -3.05
N ARG A 83 -14.05 -7.95 -2.04
CA ARG A 83 -14.23 -6.50 -2.21
C ARG A 83 -13.16 -5.76 -1.44
N ILE A 84 -12.80 -4.59 -1.94
CA ILE A 84 -11.77 -3.75 -1.33
C ILE A 84 -12.40 -2.42 -0.93
N ARG A 85 -12.29 -2.09 0.35
CA ARG A 85 -12.71 -0.79 0.89
C ARG A 85 -11.47 -0.01 1.31
N SER A 86 -11.34 1.21 0.80
CA SER A 86 -10.35 2.16 1.31
C SER A 86 -10.83 2.72 2.65
N LEU A 87 -9.99 2.63 3.67
CA LEU A 87 -10.26 3.16 5.02
C LEU A 87 -9.55 4.49 5.27
N GLY A 88 -8.69 4.91 4.34
CA GLY A 88 -7.94 6.15 4.49
C GLY A 88 -6.70 6.17 3.61
N GLN A 89 -6.18 7.37 3.40
CA GLN A 89 -4.99 7.63 2.62
C GLN A 89 -4.23 8.77 3.26
N GLU A 90 -2.91 8.69 3.25
CA GLU A 90 -2.03 9.79 3.65
C GLU A 90 -0.68 9.71 2.92
N ARG A 91 0.05 10.82 2.86
CA ARG A 91 1.42 10.82 2.32
C ARG A 91 2.35 9.99 3.21
N LEU A 92 3.29 9.29 2.58
CA LEU A 92 4.32 8.48 3.24
C LEU A 92 5.05 9.26 4.36
N SER A 93 5.40 10.52 4.10
CA SER A 93 6.10 11.38 5.09
C SER A 93 5.25 11.78 6.30
N ALA A 94 3.92 11.70 6.20
CA ALA A 94 3.02 11.94 7.32
C ALA A 94 2.70 10.64 8.07
N VAL A 95 2.69 9.49 7.38
CA VAL A 95 2.56 8.16 8.02
C VAL A 95 3.83 7.75 8.75
N ILE A 96 5.01 8.02 8.17
CA ILE A 96 6.31 7.69 8.74
C ILE A 96 7.12 8.98 8.89
N PRO A 97 7.00 9.68 10.04
CA PRO A 97 7.68 10.96 10.26
C PRO A 97 9.21 10.83 10.31
N ASN A 98 9.73 9.66 10.66
CA ASN A 98 11.16 9.38 10.64
C ASN A 98 11.64 9.23 9.18
N GLY A 99 12.37 10.22 8.68
CA GLY A 99 12.85 10.24 7.30
C GLY A 99 13.75 9.05 6.90
N HIS A 100 14.49 8.47 7.85
CA HIS A 100 15.30 7.28 7.59
C HIS A 100 14.42 6.04 7.37
N LEU A 101 13.44 5.81 8.25
CA LEU A 101 12.48 4.71 8.10
C LEU A 101 11.62 4.88 6.84
N ALA A 102 11.21 6.11 6.51
CA ALA A 102 10.48 6.39 5.28
C ALA A 102 11.31 6.07 4.02
N SER A 103 12.62 6.36 4.05
CA SER A 103 13.53 6.00 2.96
C SER A 103 13.66 4.49 2.80
N ILE A 104 13.86 3.75 3.90
CA ILE A 104 13.94 2.28 3.88
C ILE A 104 12.64 1.68 3.35
N PHE A 105 11.50 2.16 3.82
CA PHE A 105 10.21 1.64 3.39
C PHE A 105 9.95 1.92 1.90
N SER A 106 10.33 3.10 1.42
CA SER A 106 10.28 3.43 0.00
C SER A 106 11.18 2.50 -0.84
N GLU A 107 12.43 2.28 -0.42
CA GLU A 107 13.37 1.38 -1.10
C GLU A 107 12.82 -0.05 -1.18
N ARG A 108 12.37 -0.61 -0.05
CA ARG A 108 11.74 -1.94 -0.02
C ARG A 108 10.47 -2.02 -0.87
N SER A 109 9.73 -0.93 -1.03
CA SER A 109 8.55 -0.86 -1.91
C SER A 109 8.89 -0.83 -3.40
N GLU A 110 10.13 -0.54 -3.76
CA GLU A 110 10.64 -0.62 -5.13
C GLU A 110 11.17 -2.02 -5.46
N GLU A 111 11.53 -2.80 -4.44
CA GLU A 111 12.02 -4.18 -4.57
C GLU A 111 10.90 -5.22 -4.76
N VAL A 112 9.64 -4.84 -4.53
CA VAL A 112 8.50 -5.75 -4.70
C VAL A 112 8.40 -6.25 -6.14
N THR A 113 8.02 -7.50 -6.29
CA THR A 113 7.86 -8.16 -7.59
C THR A 113 6.44 -8.68 -7.75
N MET A 114 6.10 -9.17 -8.94
CA MET A 114 4.80 -9.80 -9.14
C MET A 114 4.62 -11.08 -8.31
N SER A 115 5.70 -11.84 -8.11
CA SER A 115 5.67 -13.08 -7.31
C SER A 115 5.74 -12.82 -5.81
N ASP A 116 6.31 -11.67 -5.42
CA ASP A 116 6.43 -11.24 -4.03
C ASP A 116 5.99 -9.76 -3.90
N PRO A 117 4.67 -9.52 -3.83
CA PRO A 117 4.11 -8.18 -3.80
C PRO A 117 4.14 -7.54 -2.41
N LEU A 118 4.56 -8.28 -1.37
CA LEU A 118 4.61 -7.77 -0.01
C LEU A 118 5.89 -6.98 0.21
N ILE A 119 5.80 -5.87 0.93
CA ILE A 119 7.00 -5.09 1.27
C ILE A 119 7.66 -5.78 2.46
N SER A 120 8.92 -6.22 2.32
CA SER A 120 9.62 -6.92 3.39
C SER A 120 9.63 -6.10 4.69
N MET A 121 9.15 -6.72 5.77
CA MET A 121 9.18 -6.18 7.13
C MET A 121 10.25 -6.89 7.98
N ASP A 122 11.27 -7.46 7.34
CA ASP A 122 12.33 -8.18 8.05
C ASP A 122 13.21 -7.23 8.86
N GLY A 123 13.65 -7.74 10.02
CA GLY A 123 14.61 -7.09 10.88
C GLY A 123 14.05 -6.01 11.80
N VAL A 124 14.96 -5.25 12.40
CA VAL A 124 14.64 -4.23 13.42
C VAL A 124 13.83 -3.10 12.80
N GLU A 125 14.26 -2.61 11.64
CA GLU A 125 13.60 -1.53 10.91
C GLU A 125 12.20 -1.92 10.48
N GLY A 126 12.01 -3.16 10.01
CA GLY A 126 10.70 -3.68 9.64
C GLY A 126 9.73 -3.77 10.82
N THR A 127 10.21 -4.14 12.01
CA THR A 127 9.39 -4.12 13.23
C THR A 127 8.98 -2.71 13.62
N PHE A 128 9.89 -1.73 13.56
CA PHE A 128 9.54 -0.32 13.80
C PHE A 128 8.56 0.22 12.77
N LEU A 129 8.68 -0.20 11.51
CA LEU A 129 7.72 0.12 10.45
C LEU A 129 6.35 -0.47 10.77
N LEU A 130 6.24 -1.74 11.13
CA LEU A 130 4.98 -2.38 11.52
C LEU A 130 4.30 -1.68 12.70
N GLU A 131 5.06 -1.28 13.71
CA GLU A 131 4.53 -0.50 14.84
C GLU A 131 4.00 0.87 14.39
N THR A 132 4.75 1.56 13.52
CA THR A 132 4.35 2.86 12.96
C THR A 132 3.07 2.75 12.13
N LEU A 133 3.01 1.74 11.25
CA LEU A 133 1.84 1.48 10.40
C LEU A 133 0.63 1.07 11.24
N THR A 134 0.82 0.32 12.32
CA THR A 134 -0.24 -0.04 13.27
C THR A 134 -0.87 1.20 13.89
N ASN A 135 -0.06 2.13 14.38
CA ASN A 135 -0.55 3.38 14.94
C ASN A 135 -1.36 4.19 13.92
N PHE A 136 -0.87 4.26 12.67
CA PHE A 136 -1.59 4.92 11.59
C PHE A 136 -2.93 4.24 11.27
N VAL A 137 -2.97 2.90 11.23
CA VAL A 137 -4.20 2.14 11.00
C VAL A 137 -5.21 2.38 12.12
N CYS A 138 -4.79 2.26 13.39
CA CYS A 138 -5.66 2.44 14.54
C CYS A 138 -6.23 3.88 14.62
N ASP A 139 -5.43 4.90 14.27
CA ASP A 139 -5.88 6.29 14.22
C ASP A 139 -7.00 6.51 13.19
N ARG A 140 -6.93 5.84 12.03
CA ARG A 140 -7.90 6.01 10.94
C ARG A 140 -9.18 5.19 11.11
N ILE A 141 -9.10 4.03 11.76
CA ILE A 141 -10.24 3.11 11.86
C ILE A 141 -11.25 3.55 12.93
N GLY A 142 -10.82 4.27 13.96
CA GLY A 142 -11.71 4.74 15.03
C GLY A 142 -12.35 3.58 15.82
N ASN A 143 -13.03 3.93 16.93
CA ASN A 143 -13.80 2.97 17.72
C ASN A 143 -15.27 3.03 17.29
N GLU A 144 -15.55 2.49 16.11
CA GLU A 144 -16.92 2.37 15.60
C GLU A 144 -17.66 1.19 16.28
N PRO A 145 -19.00 1.20 16.33
CA PRO A 145 -19.79 0.18 17.01
C PRO A 145 -19.96 -1.10 16.17
N PHE A 146 -18.85 -1.63 15.65
CA PHE A 146 -18.81 -2.90 14.93
C PHE A 146 -18.25 -4.03 15.80
N ASP A 147 -18.52 -5.27 15.40
CA ASP A 147 -17.93 -6.42 16.07
C ASP A 147 -16.42 -6.45 15.85
N HIS A 148 -15.70 -6.73 16.93
CA HIS A 148 -14.26 -6.94 16.91
C HIS A 148 -13.90 -8.27 16.24
N ASP A 149 -12.87 -8.25 15.40
CA ASP A 149 -12.25 -9.45 14.81
C ASP A 149 -10.73 -9.28 14.71
N GLN A 150 -10.02 -10.39 14.52
CA GLN A 150 -8.58 -10.38 14.28
C GLN A 150 -8.29 -10.12 12.82
N TYR A 151 -7.56 -9.04 12.53
CA TYR A 151 -7.09 -8.68 11.20
C TYR A 151 -5.59 -8.91 11.09
N VAL A 152 -5.16 -9.51 9.98
CA VAL A 152 -3.76 -9.57 9.62
C VAL A 152 -3.44 -8.30 8.82
N MET A 153 -2.41 -7.58 9.28
CA MET A 153 -1.90 -6.37 8.66
C MET A 153 -0.53 -6.62 8.04
N THR A 154 -0.37 -6.26 6.76
CA THR A 154 0.93 -6.21 6.11
C THR A 154 0.94 -5.14 5.01
N PRO A 155 2.04 -4.40 4.81
CA PRO A 155 2.17 -3.52 3.68
C PRO A 155 2.54 -4.27 2.39
N CYS A 156 2.00 -3.82 1.27
CA CYS A 156 2.31 -4.33 -0.05
C CYS A 156 2.38 -3.18 -1.06
N CYS A 157 2.86 -3.48 -2.25
CA CYS A 157 2.78 -2.58 -3.39
C CYS A 157 2.66 -3.42 -4.65
N GLU A 158 1.66 -3.15 -5.49
CA GLU A 158 1.62 -3.83 -6.78
C GLU A 158 2.72 -3.32 -7.71
N PRO A 159 3.39 -4.23 -8.44
CA PRO A 159 4.37 -3.86 -9.44
C PRO A 159 3.67 -3.22 -10.65
N ALA A 160 4.44 -2.49 -11.47
CA ALA A 160 3.90 -1.49 -12.41
C ALA A 160 3.15 -2.16 -13.57
N GLU A 161 3.52 -3.40 -13.82
CA GLU A 161 2.94 -4.29 -14.81
C GLU A 161 1.52 -4.73 -14.43
N LEU A 162 1.15 -4.68 -13.15
CA LEU A 162 -0.19 -5.07 -12.66
C LEU A 162 -1.09 -3.86 -12.40
N ALA A 163 -0.51 -2.72 -11.97
CA ALA A 163 -1.23 -1.50 -11.66
C ALA A 163 -0.50 -0.24 -12.16
N GLN A 164 -1.22 0.62 -12.88
CA GLN A 164 -0.70 1.90 -13.37
C GLN A 164 -0.41 2.89 -12.24
N HIS A 165 -1.16 2.78 -11.14
CA HIS A 165 -0.94 3.55 -9.92
C HIS A 165 -0.45 2.60 -8.84
N GLN A 166 0.71 2.92 -8.26
CA GLN A 166 1.42 2.04 -7.33
C GLN A 166 1.50 2.69 -5.94
N PRO A 167 0.39 2.90 -5.23
CA PRO A 167 0.47 3.32 -3.85
C PRO A 167 1.03 2.19 -3.00
N ILE A 168 1.67 2.56 -1.90
CA ILE A 168 1.90 1.60 -0.82
C ILE A 168 0.55 1.31 -0.19
N THR A 169 0.16 0.05 -0.12
CA THR A 169 -1.12 -0.36 0.45
C THR A 169 -0.90 -1.16 1.72
N ILE A 170 -1.48 -0.72 2.83
CA ILE A 170 -1.60 -1.51 4.04
C ILE A 170 -2.82 -2.41 3.86
N LEU A 171 -2.56 -3.71 3.67
CA LEU A 171 -3.60 -4.72 3.56
C LEU A 171 -4.14 -5.04 4.94
N LEU A 172 -5.46 -5.01 5.08
CA LEU A 172 -6.16 -5.54 6.24
C LEU A 172 -7.16 -6.59 5.77
N VAL A 173 -7.03 -7.81 6.27
CA VAL A 173 -7.93 -8.93 5.98
C VAL A 173 -8.21 -9.68 7.27
N SER A 174 -9.45 -10.11 7.49
CA SER A 174 -9.76 -10.95 8.66
C SER A 174 -8.89 -12.19 8.60
N ARG A 175 -8.32 -12.58 9.74
CA ARG A 175 -7.48 -13.78 9.85
C ARG A 175 -8.21 -15.02 9.35
N SER A 176 -9.50 -15.15 9.69
CA SER A 176 -10.33 -16.26 9.23
C SER A 176 -10.52 -16.27 7.71
N ASP A 177 -10.59 -15.09 7.09
CA ASP A 177 -10.79 -14.95 5.65
C ASP A 177 -9.50 -15.17 4.88
N LEU A 178 -8.35 -14.81 5.44
CA LEU A 178 -7.03 -15.06 4.83
C LEU A 178 -6.78 -16.55 4.58
N GLU A 179 -7.27 -17.43 5.46
CA GLU A 179 -7.18 -18.90 5.30
C GLU A 179 -7.89 -19.41 4.04
N LEU A 180 -8.82 -18.64 3.46
CA LEU A 180 -9.50 -19.00 2.21
C LEU A 180 -8.61 -18.85 0.96
N PHE A 181 -7.47 -18.18 1.09
CA PHE A 181 -6.55 -17.86 0.00
C PHE A 181 -5.32 -18.78 -0.05
N GLU A 182 -5.34 -19.94 0.61
CA GLU A 182 -4.18 -20.85 0.60
C GLU A 182 -3.97 -21.60 -0.72
N SER A 183 -4.98 -21.67 -1.59
CA SER A 183 -4.93 -22.44 -2.84
C SER A 183 -5.47 -21.66 -4.04
N PHE A 184 -4.77 -21.76 -5.17
CA PHE A 184 -5.27 -21.18 -6.42
C PHE A 184 -6.57 -21.83 -6.88
N GLU A 185 -6.75 -23.12 -6.66
CA GLU A 185 -7.93 -23.86 -7.13
C GLU A 185 -9.22 -23.30 -6.54
N THR A 186 -9.19 -22.91 -5.26
CA THR A 186 -10.32 -22.26 -4.59
C THR A 186 -10.42 -20.79 -4.97
N CYS A 187 -9.29 -20.12 -5.22
CA CYS A 187 -9.26 -18.70 -5.57
C CYS A 187 -9.67 -18.37 -7.01
N ARG A 188 -9.52 -19.31 -7.95
CA ARG A 188 -9.76 -19.05 -9.38
C ARG A 188 -11.21 -18.65 -9.70
N GLU A 189 -12.14 -19.00 -8.84
CA GLU A 189 -13.58 -18.72 -9.00
C GLU A 189 -14.04 -17.49 -8.19
N VAL A 190 -13.14 -16.88 -7.42
CA VAL A 190 -13.44 -15.67 -6.65
C VAL A 190 -13.81 -14.54 -7.61
N GLN A 191 -14.93 -13.90 -7.32
CA GLN A 191 -15.38 -12.73 -8.05
C GLN A 191 -14.89 -11.45 -7.37
N VAL A 192 -14.65 -10.43 -8.19
CA VAL A 192 -14.13 -9.13 -7.75
C VAL A 192 -14.99 -7.99 -8.27
N GLU A 193 -14.89 -6.84 -7.63
CA GLU A 193 -15.60 -5.63 -8.06
C GLU A 193 -14.95 -5.02 -9.30
N HIS A 194 -13.62 -4.90 -9.32
CA HIS A 194 -12.87 -4.41 -10.47
C HIS A 194 -11.96 -5.50 -11.05
N SER A 195 -11.83 -5.55 -12.37
CA SER A 195 -11.04 -6.59 -13.05
C SER A 195 -9.55 -6.50 -12.74
N SER A 196 -9.08 -5.34 -12.25
CA SER A 196 -7.73 -5.12 -11.73
C SER A 196 -7.48 -5.83 -10.39
N ASP A 197 -8.52 -6.11 -9.62
CA ASP A 197 -8.40 -6.64 -8.26
C ASP A 197 -7.98 -8.13 -8.25
N GLY A 198 -7.88 -8.77 -9.42
CA GLY A 198 -7.28 -10.11 -9.54
C GLY A 198 -5.86 -10.18 -8.97
N ALA A 199 -5.07 -9.10 -9.11
CA ALA A 199 -3.74 -9.00 -8.52
C ALA A 199 -3.78 -9.08 -6.98
N ARG A 200 -4.85 -8.57 -6.37
CA ARG A 200 -5.05 -8.58 -4.91
C ARG A 200 -5.33 -9.98 -4.39
N ILE A 201 -6.01 -10.82 -5.16
CA ILE A 201 -6.17 -12.24 -4.81
C ILE A 201 -4.80 -12.93 -4.74
N LEU A 202 -3.95 -12.73 -5.76
CA LEU A 202 -2.59 -13.30 -5.76
C LEU A 202 -1.76 -12.78 -4.58
N THR A 203 -1.90 -11.49 -4.26
CA THR A 203 -1.27 -10.87 -3.09
C THR A 203 -1.74 -11.52 -1.78
N LEU A 204 -3.05 -11.76 -1.63
CA LEU A 204 -3.62 -12.45 -0.46
C LEU A 204 -3.17 -13.91 -0.38
N MET A 205 -2.96 -14.59 -1.51
CA MET A 205 -2.40 -15.94 -1.52
C MET A 205 -0.94 -15.95 -1.03
N THR A 206 -0.12 -15.02 -1.50
CA THR A 206 1.26 -14.85 -1.00
C THR A 206 1.24 -14.54 0.50
N MET A 207 0.37 -13.63 0.93
CA MET A 207 0.17 -13.28 2.34
C MET A 207 -0.25 -14.48 3.19
N ALA A 208 -1.20 -15.29 2.73
CA ALA A 208 -1.67 -16.48 3.45
C ALA A 208 -0.54 -17.50 3.64
N SER A 209 0.24 -17.73 2.57
CA SER A 209 1.39 -18.64 2.62
C SER A 209 2.47 -18.13 3.59
N GLN A 210 2.90 -16.88 3.45
CA GLN A 210 3.93 -16.28 4.31
C GLN A 210 3.48 -16.21 5.76
N PHE A 211 2.23 -15.81 6.03
CA PHE A 211 1.65 -15.76 7.37
C PHE A 211 1.68 -17.15 8.03
N ARG A 212 1.28 -18.21 7.31
CA ARG A 212 1.31 -19.57 7.84
C ARG A 212 2.73 -20.01 8.22
N GLU A 213 3.71 -19.77 7.36
CA GLU A 213 5.11 -20.13 7.63
C GLU A 213 5.68 -19.32 8.81
N GLU A 214 5.40 -18.01 8.87
CA GLU A 214 5.76 -17.16 10.00
C GLU A 214 5.17 -17.69 11.31
N GLN A 215 3.88 -18.03 11.34
CA GLN A 215 3.22 -18.57 12.52
C GLN A 215 3.80 -19.93 12.96
N LYS A 216 4.28 -20.77 12.02
CA LYS A 216 5.01 -22.00 12.36
C LYS A 216 6.34 -21.69 13.03
N VAL A 217 7.13 -20.79 12.47
CA VAL A 217 8.44 -20.39 13.01
C VAL A 217 8.29 -19.77 14.41
N ILE A 218 7.32 -18.87 14.59
CA ILE A 218 7.03 -18.25 15.89
C ILE A 218 6.65 -19.30 16.93
N ARG A 219 5.78 -20.27 16.58
CA ARG A 219 5.40 -21.36 17.50
C ARG A 219 6.59 -22.23 17.86
N GLN A 220 7.44 -22.57 16.90
CA GLN A 220 8.64 -23.36 17.14
C GLN A 220 9.60 -22.65 18.10
N ARG A 221 9.95 -21.40 17.82
CA ARG A 221 10.83 -20.61 18.69
C ARG A 221 10.27 -20.48 20.11
N ARG A 222 8.96 -20.26 20.25
CA ARG A 222 8.30 -20.22 21.57
C ARG A 222 8.39 -21.55 22.30
N ALA A 223 8.24 -22.68 21.60
CA ALA A 223 8.39 -24.00 22.19
C ALA A 223 9.83 -24.29 22.63
N GLU A 224 10.82 -23.74 21.92
CA GLU A 224 12.25 -23.83 22.24
C GLU A 224 12.70 -22.81 23.31
N GLY A 225 11.82 -21.90 23.73
CA GLY A 225 12.14 -20.83 24.69
C GLY A 225 12.98 -19.70 24.10
N GLU A 226 13.06 -19.62 22.77
CA GLU A 226 13.79 -18.57 22.06
C GLU A 226 12.98 -17.28 21.95
N SER A 227 13.70 -16.16 21.82
CA SER A 227 13.10 -14.86 21.57
C SER A 227 12.49 -14.81 20.16
N VAL A 228 11.24 -14.37 20.08
CA VAL A 228 10.56 -14.10 18.80
C VAL A 228 10.68 -12.64 18.35
N ARG A 229 11.49 -11.82 19.04
CA ARG A 229 11.71 -10.42 18.65
C ARG A 229 12.14 -10.33 17.19
N PHE A 230 11.46 -9.45 16.44
CA PHE A 230 11.72 -9.18 15.03
C PHE A 230 11.46 -10.38 14.10
N ALA A 231 10.76 -11.41 14.58
CA ALA A 231 10.34 -12.52 13.74
C ALA A 231 9.02 -12.22 13.01
N GLU A 232 8.22 -11.28 13.53
CA GLU A 232 6.99 -10.84 12.89
C GLU A 232 7.29 -9.93 11.70
N THR A 233 6.79 -10.32 10.53
CA THR A 233 6.71 -9.53 9.31
C THR A 233 5.27 -9.07 9.02
N MET A 234 4.30 -9.62 9.75
CA MET A 234 2.89 -9.22 9.74
C MET A 234 2.37 -9.05 11.16
N TYR A 235 1.43 -8.12 11.36
CA TYR A 235 0.82 -7.90 12.67
C TYR A 235 -0.61 -8.43 12.72
N LEU A 236 -1.01 -8.93 13.90
CA LEU A 236 -2.39 -9.23 14.22
C LEU A 236 -2.98 -8.08 15.02
N LEU A 237 -4.02 -7.46 14.47
CA LEU A 237 -4.73 -6.34 15.08
C LEU A 237 -6.14 -6.78 15.47
N ASP A 238 -6.60 -6.37 16.66
CA ASP A 238 -7.99 -6.53 17.08
C ASP A 238 -8.74 -5.24 16.74
N LEU A 239 -9.59 -5.29 15.70
CA LEU A 239 -10.24 -4.10 15.13
C LEU A 239 -11.75 -4.31 14.97
N ALA A 240 -12.51 -3.25 15.25
CA ALA A 240 -13.96 -3.17 15.01
C ALA A 240 -14.24 -2.56 13.63
N LEU A 241 -14.20 -3.38 12.58
CA LEU A 241 -14.41 -2.93 11.20
C LEU A 241 -15.75 -3.41 10.63
N ASP A 242 -16.43 -2.55 9.87
CA ASP A 242 -17.64 -2.96 9.16
C ASP A 242 -17.31 -4.01 8.10
N ARG A 243 -17.81 -5.24 8.27
CA ARG A 243 -17.64 -6.32 7.28
C ARG A 243 -18.78 -6.41 6.28
N ARG A 244 -19.81 -5.57 6.41
CA ARG A 244 -20.95 -5.59 5.50
C ARG A 244 -20.52 -5.06 4.15
N ALA A 245 -20.90 -5.78 3.10
CA ALA A 245 -20.73 -5.38 1.72
C ALA A 245 -22.08 -4.96 1.14
N ALA A 246 -22.10 -3.85 0.41
CA ALA A 246 -23.26 -3.53 -0.41
C ALA A 246 -23.32 -4.48 -1.61
N SER A 247 -24.54 -4.79 -2.07
CA SER A 247 -24.75 -5.62 -3.25
C SER A 247 -24.41 -4.82 -4.51
N PHE A 248 -23.13 -4.82 -4.90
CA PHE A 248 -22.70 -4.37 -6.22
C PHE A 248 -22.40 -5.58 -7.12
N PRO A 249 -22.60 -5.45 -8.44
CA PRO A 249 -22.21 -6.48 -9.40
C PRO A 249 -20.74 -6.86 -9.22
N SER A 250 -20.48 -8.14 -9.08
CA SER A 250 -19.16 -8.74 -9.09
C SER A 250 -18.91 -9.43 -10.44
N LYS A 251 -17.65 -9.63 -10.78
CA LYS A 251 -17.24 -10.25 -12.05
C LYS A 251 -16.07 -11.20 -11.84
N SER A 252 -15.97 -12.17 -12.74
CA SER A 252 -14.84 -13.10 -12.77
C SER A 252 -13.54 -12.38 -13.11
N VAL A 253 -12.45 -12.83 -12.48
CA VAL A 253 -11.10 -12.36 -12.76
C VAL A 253 -10.64 -12.85 -14.14
N GLN A 254 -10.00 -11.97 -14.91
CA GLN A 254 -9.42 -12.29 -16.20
C GLN A 254 -8.00 -12.87 -16.00
N TRP A 255 -7.93 -14.13 -15.58
CA TRP A 255 -6.70 -14.80 -15.17
C TRP A 255 -5.61 -14.86 -16.24
N GLN A 256 -5.97 -14.73 -17.52
CA GLN A 256 -5.01 -14.68 -18.63
C GLN A 256 -4.01 -13.53 -18.47
N ARG A 257 -4.40 -12.44 -17.81
CA ARG A 257 -3.50 -11.31 -17.51
C ARG A 257 -2.39 -11.65 -16.52
N TYR A 258 -2.56 -12.72 -15.75
CA TYR A 258 -1.68 -13.14 -14.67
C TYR A 258 -1.05 -14.50 -14.94
N GLU A 259 -1.14 -15.04 -16.17
CA GLU A 259 -0.70 -16.40 -16.53
C GLU A 259 0.76 -16.67 -16.11
N ALA A 260 1.65 -15.67 -16.19
CA ALA A 260 3.05 -15.77 -15.77
C ALA A 260 3.25 -15.99 -14.26
N LEU A 261 2.23 -15.73 -13.44
CA LEU A 261 2.25 -15.83 -11.98
C LEU A 261 1.48 -17.03 -11.46
N LEU A 262 0.67 -17.65 -12.31
CA LEU A 262 -0.09 -18.82 -11.92
C LEU A 262 0.88 -20.00 -11.75
N PRO A 263 0.67 -20.85 -10.73
CA PRO A 263 1.37 -22.12 -10.62
C PRO A 263 1.31 -22.88 -11.95
N ALA A 264 2.36 -23.64 -12.31
CA ALA A 264 2.38 -24.38 -13.57
C ALA A 264 1.18 -25.36 -13.71
N THR A 265 0.65 -25.85 -12.60
CA THR A 265 -0.55 -26.71 -12.51
C THR A 265 -1.87 -25.95 -12.66
N ALA A 266 -1.82 -24.62 -12.70
CA ALA A 266 -2.96 -23.71 -12.71
C ALA A 266 -3.16 -22.99 -14.05
N SER A 267 -2.31 -23.25 -15.06
CA SER A 267 -2.49 -22.69 -16.39
C SER A 267 -3.84 -23.17 -16.95
N PRO A 268 -4.79 -22.26 -17.24
CA PRO A 268 -6.10 -22.66 -17.74
C PRO A 268 -5.92 -23.42 -19.05
N ASP A 269 -6.57 -24.58 -19.16
CA ASP A 269 -6.59 -25.36 -20.39
C ASP A 269 -7.01 -24.45 -21.55
N ARG A 270 -6.05 -24.13 -22.43
CA ARG A 270 -6.19 -23.11 -23.50
C ARG A 270 -7.34 -23.43 -24.48
N SER A 271 -7.93 -24.61 -24.35
CA SER A 271 -9.02 -25.12 -25.18
C SER A 271 -10.41 -24.54 -24.85
N ALA A 272 -10.60 -23.85 -23.71
CA ALA A 272 -11.95 -23.46 -23.24
C ALA A 272 -12.39 -22.00 -23.55
N VAL A 273 -11.53 -21.14 -24.12
CA VAL A 273 -11.93 -19.76 -24.48
C VAL A 273 -12.60 -19.77 -25.86
N SER A 274 -13.83 -20.28 -25.92
CA SER A 274 -14.72 -20.06 -27.07
C SER A 274 -15.26 -18.62 -26.99
N ALA A 275 -15.13 -17.90 -28.10
CA ALA A 275 -15.47 -16.50 -28.23
C ALA A 275 -16.95 -16.22 -27.95
N GLU A 276 -17.26 -15.62 -26.81
CA GLU A 276 -18.51 -14.86 -26.69
C GLU A 276 -18.36 -13.57 -27.52
N PRO A 277 -19.27 -13.30 -28.48
CA PRO A 277 -19.24 -12.06 -29.22
C PRO A 277 -19.58 -10.91 -28.28
N VAL A 278 -18.63 -9.97 -28.14
CA VAL A 278 -18.87 -8.68 -27.49
C VAL A 278 -19.93 -7.95 -28.29
N ALA A 279 -21.15 -7.87 -27.75
CA ALA A 279 -22.16 -6.96 -28.26
C ALA A 279 -21.71 -5.52 -27.92
N ILE A 280 -21.41 -4.74 -28.96
CA ILE A 280 -21.19 -3.30 -28.90
C ILE A 280 -22.54 -2.60 -28.93
#